data_AF-A0A432WNP8-F1
#
_entry.id   AF-A0A432WNP8-F1
#
_cell.length_a   1.000
_cell.length_b   1.000
_cell.length_c   1.000
_cell.angle_alpha   90.00
_cell.angle_beta   90.00
_cell.angle_gamma   90.00
#
_symmetry.space_group_name_H-M   'P 1'
#
loop_
_entity.id
_entity.type
_entity.pdbx_description
1 polymer ?
#
loop_
_entity_poly.entity_id
_entity_poly.type
_entity_poly.pdbx_seq_one_letter_code
_entity_poly.pdbx_strand_id
1 'polypeptide(L)'
;MSLDVQAIRAQFPILSREVNGKPLVYLDNAATTQKPQQVIDALVSFYTECNSNVHRGAHALSDEATRRYERARDVVAAFIGAHSRDEVIWTSGTTEGINIVAKGMAQRLTAGDDVIVTEMEHHANLVTWQQACKASGARLLVAPILDNGALDIDAFLALLGEKTAFVAMPQVSNALGTVNPVHRLIKAIRSRSPRALVLIDGAQGVAHGGVNVVTMDCDFYAFSGHKLFGPTGVGVLWGRRSLLADWPVWLTGGEMISEVTYQDATWGALPHRLEAGTPHISGAIGMAAGIEWFSALDVTAVQAHEKALLDRAVELGEAFDGVRLIGAAPDKIGVYSFMLSGAHPADVGFILDKQGVAIRTGDHCAQPLMKRLGVPGTARASFSIYNTLDEVDAFFRALAKARDMLV
;
A
#
# COMPACT_ATOMS: atom_id res chain seq x y z
N MET A 1 -18.15 -14.44 14.74
CA MET A 1 -18.84 -13.58 15.74
C MET A 1 -18.95 -12.17 15.15
N SER A 2 -19.93 -11.36 15.53
CA SER A 2 -20.00 -9.98 15.00
C SER A 2 -18.83 -9.16 15.53
N LEU A 3 -18.15 -8.42 14.65
CA LEU A 3 -17.07 -7.49 15.00
C LEU A 3 -17.63 -6.37 15.91
N ASP A 4 -17.09 -6.18 17.11
CA ASP A 4 -17.42 -5.01 17.94
C ASP A 4 -16.61 -3.80 17.48
N VAL A 5 -17.17 -3.05 16.53
CA VAL A 5 -16.54 -1.86 15.97
C VAL A 5 -16.32 -0.77 17.01
N GLN A 6 -17.16 -0.66 18.05
CA GLN A 6 -17.00 0.38 19.06
C GLN A 6 -15.83 0.07 19.99
N ALA A 7 -15.65 -1.20 20.37
CA ALA A 7 -14.48 -1.66 21.10
C ALA A 7 -13.17 -1.47 20.29
N ILE A 8 -13.22 -1.66 18.97
CA ILE A 8 -12.08 -1.37 18.08
C ILE A 8 -11.82 0.14 18.04
N ARG A 9 -12.84 0.97 17.79
CA ARG A 9 -12.72 2.44 17.72
C ARG A 9 -12.13 3.05 18.98
N ALA A 10 -12.50 2.55 20.15
CA ALA A 10 -11.98 3.01 21.44
C ALA A 10 -10.44 2.87 21.56
N GLN A 11 -9.84 1.98 20.76
CA GLN A 11 -8.39 1.78 20.72
C GLN A 11 -7.66 2.81 19.87
N PHE A 12 -8.37 3.69 19.15
CA PHE A 12 -7.80 4.76 18.32
C PHE A 12 -8.08 6.13 18.94
N PRO A 13 -7.16 6.69 19.75
CA PRO A 13 -7.43 7.90 20.53
C PRO A 13 -7.91 9.08 19.67
N ILE A 14 -7.35 9.23 18.47
CA ILE A 14 -7.64 10.34 17.56
C ILE A 14 -9.10 10.37 17.08
N LEU A 15 -9.81 9.23 17.08
CA LEU A 15 -11.19 9.16 16.60
C LEU A 15 -12.20 9.82 17.56
N SER A 16 -11.79 10.14 18.80
CA SER A 16 -12.62 10.89 19.76
C SER A 16 -12.50 12.41 19.59
N ARG A 17 -11.60 12.88 18.71
CA ARG A 17 -11.32 14.31 18.52
C ARG A 17 -12.47 15.00 17.80
N GLU A 18 -12.69 16.28 18.12
CA GLU A 18 -13.44 17.20 17.29
C GLU A 18 -12.57 17.97 16.30
N VAL A 19 -13.09 18.17 15.09
CA VAL A 19 -12.50 18.99 14.03
C VAL A 19 -13.55 20.01 13.59
N ASN A 20 -13.18 21.29 13.52
CA ASN A 20 -14.10 22.39 13.20
C ASN A 20 -15.36 22.42 14.11
N GLY A 21 -15.23 22.00 15.38
CA GLY A 21 -16.33 21.91 16.35
C GLY A 21 -17.36 20.82 16.04
N LYS A 22 -16.96 19.78 15.30
CA LYS A 22 -17.78 18.61 14.95
C LYS A 22 -17.01 17.32 15.26
N PRO A 23 -17.70 16.22 15.62
CA PRO A 23 -17.05 14.91 15.73
C PRO A 23 -16.34 14.52 14.42
N LEU A 24 -15.12 14.00 14.53
CA LEU A 24 -14.35 13.55 13.37
C LEU A 24 -14.99 12.31 12.72
N VAL A 25 -15.26 12.41 11.41
CA VAL A 25 -15.58 11.28 10.53
C VAL A 25 -14.41 11.11 9.55
N TYR A 26 -13.48 10.19 9.87
CA TYR A 26 -12.24 10.01 9.11
C TYR A 26 -12.39 8.95 8.02
N LEU A 27 -12.48 9.40 6.76
CA LEU A 27 -12.68 8.58 5.55
C LEU A 27 -11.53 8.76 4.52
N ASP A 28 -10.30 9.04 4.96
CA ASP A 28 -9.10 9.09 4.10
C ASP A 28 -8.09 7.97 4.42
N ASN A 29 -8.61 6.79 4.78
CA ASN A 29 -7.82 5.64 5.19
C ASN A 29 -6.91 5.08 4.09
N ALA A 30 -7.32 5.19 2.82
CA ALA A 30 -6.49 4.76 1.68
C ALA A 30 -5.28 5.68 1.46
N ALA A 31 -5.23 6.87 2.08
CA ALA A 31 -4.02 7.67 2.17
C ALA A 31 -3.15 7.25 3.36
N THR A 32 -3.74 7.18 4.56
CA THR A 32 -3.07 6.74 5.78
C THR A 32 -4.11 6.30 6.80
N THR A 33 -3.87 5.20 7.50
CA THR A 33 -4.76 4.75 8.57
C THR A 33 -4.41 5.46 9.88
N GLN A 34 -5.36 5.54 10.81
CA GLN A 34 -5.09 5.92 12.19
C GLN A 34 -4.35 4.79 12.92
N LYS A 35 -3.80 5.08 14.08
CA LYS A 35 -2.90 4.18 14.82
C LYS A 35 -3.60 3.75 16.11
N PRO A 36 -3.68 2.44 16.41
CA PRO A 36 -4.20 1.99 17.69
C PRO A 36 -3.22 2.35 18.81
N GLN A 37 -3.70 2.45 20.04
CA GLN A 37 -2.91 2.80 21.22
C GLN A 37 -1.70 1.87 21.37
N GLN A 38 -1.84 0.58 21.05
CA GLN A 38 -0.74 -0.40 21.06
C GLN A 38 0.47 0.03 20.21
N VAL A 39 0.26 0.67 19.05
CA VAL A 39 1.35 1.17 18.19
C VAL A 39 2.01 2.39 18.82
N ILE A 40 1.21 3.29 19.40
CA ILE A 40 1.70 4.48 20.09
C ILE A 40 2.56 4.08 21.30
N ASP A 41 2.07 3.15 22.10
CA ASP A 41 2.77 2.64 23.28
C ASP A 41 4.08 1.93 22.92
N ALA A 42 4.10 1.16 21.82
CA ALA A 42 5.33 0.53 21.34
C ALA A 42 6.41 1.55 20.96
N LEU A 43 6.02 2.66 20.31
CA LEU A 43 6.94 3.75 19.99
C LEU A 43 7.45 4.45 21.26
N VAL A 44 6.55 4.76 22.21
CA VAL A 44 6.90 5.40 23.48
C VAL A 44 7.86 4.50 24.26
N SER A 45 7.49 3.24 24.48
CA SER A 45 8.30 2.24 25.20
C SER A 45 9.70 2.11 24.63
N PHE A 46 9.85 2.01 23.30
CA PHE A 46 11.18 1.98 22.68
C PHE A 46 12.02 3.20 23.06
N TYR A 47 11.47 4.41 22.91
CA TYR A 47 12.22 5.64 23.17
C TYR A 47 12.51 5.86 24.66
N THR A 48 11.63 5.40 25.55
CA THR A 48 11.79 5.61 27.01
C THR A 48 12.57 4.51 27.71
N GLU A 49 12.65 3.30 27.14
CA GLU A 49 13.24 2.14 27.82
C GLU A 49 14.54 1.63 27.17
N CYS A 50 14.59 1.54 25.83
CA CYS A 50 15.66 0.79 25.16
C CYS A 50 16.25 1.47 23.91
N ASN A 51 16.07 2.78 23.75
CA ASN A 51 16.61 3.54 22.63
C ASN A 51 18.13 3.35 22.48
N SER A 52 18.52 2.70 21.39
CA SER A 52 19.90 2.53 20.96
C SER A 52 19.96 2.22 19.47
N ASN A 53 21.16 2.30 18.89
CA ASN A 53 21.39 1.78 17.55
C ASN A 53 21.44 0.23 17.59
N VAL A 54 21.16 -0.40 16.46
CA VAL A 54 21.07 -1.86 16.31
C VAL A 54 22.37 -2.46 15.75
N HIS A 55 22.56 -3.77 15.93
CA HIS A 55 23.62 -4.63 15.37
C HIS A 55 25.08 -4.34 15.77
N ARG A 56 25.41 -3.13 16.24
CA ARG A 56 26.81 -2.69 16.45
C ARG A 56 27.24 -2.51 17.90
N GLY A 57 26.31 -2.49 18.86
CA GLY A 57 26.63 -2.25 20.26
C GLY A 57 26.79 -3.55 21.05
N ALA A 58 27.89 -3.68 21.79
CA ALA A 58 28.10 -4.78 22.73
C ALA A 58 27.40 -4.58 24.10
N HIS A 59 26.60 -3.53 24.24
CA HIS A 59 25.94 -3.15 25.49
C HIS A 59 24.45 -3.53 25.49
N ALA A 60 23.88 -3.70 26.69
CA ALA A 60 22.53 -4.24 26.89
C ALA A 60 21.43 -3.52 26.07
N LEU A 61 21.45 -2.19 25.99
CA LEU A 61 20.45 -1.43 25.23
C LEU A 61 20.51 -1.70 23.72
N SER A 62 21.70 -1.88 23.14
CA SER A 62 21.83 -2.15 21.70
C SER A 62 21.37 -3.58 21.38
N ASP A 63 21.71 -4.53 22.25
CA ASP A 63 21.23 -5.91 22.16
C ASP A 63 19.69 -6.00 22.29
N GLU A 64 19.10 -5.29 23.25
CA GLU A 64 17.64 -5.22 23.39
C GLU A 64 16.95 -4.54 22.19
N ALA A 65 17.46 -3.39 21.73
CA ALA A 65 16.95 -2.71 20.54
C ALA A 65 17.04 -3.62 19.30
N THR A 66 18.15 -4.34 19.14
CA THR A 66 18.36 -5.28 18.04
C THR A 66 17.36 -6.42 18.07
N ARG A 67 17.10 -7.03 19.24
CA ARG A 67 16.09 -8.07 19.38
C ARG A 67 14.69 -7.56 19.04
N ARG A 68 14.30 -6.38 19.51
CA ARG A 68 12.98 -5.79 19.21
C ARG A 68 12.85 -5.48 17.70
N TYR A 69 13.91 -4.93 17.09
CA TYR A 69 13.97 -4.63 15.66
C TYR A 69 13.88 -5.89 14.79
N GLU A 70 14.67 -6.93 15.10
CA GLU A 70 14.66 -8.16 14.32
C GLU A 70 13.41 -9.02 14.56
N ARG A 71 12.80 -8.94 15.75
CA ARG A 71 11.45 -9.49 15.99
C ARG A 71 10.42 -8.82 15.10
N ALA A 72 10.52 -7.51 14.85
CA ALA A 72 9.59 -6.85 13.95
C ALA A 72 9.63 -7.44 12.54
N ARG A 73 10.82 -7.87 12.10
CA ARG A 73 11.02 -8.53 10.81
C ARG A 73 10.38 -9.92 10.78
N ASP A 74 10.46 -10.67 11.88
CA ASP A 74 9.76 -11.96 12.03
C ASP A 74 8.23 -11.79 11.94
N VAL A 75 7.70 -10.78 12.63
CA VAL A 75 6.26 -10.48 12.61
C VAL A 75 5.80 -10.19 11.17
N VAL A 76 6.55 -9.36 10.45
CA VAL A 76 6.27 -9.08 9.03
C VAL A 76 6.34 -10.35 8.19
N ALA A 77 7.41 -11.14 8.33
CA ALA A 77 7.61 -12.36 7.55
C ALA A 77 6.47 -13.36 7.77
N ALA A 78 6.07 -13.59 9.02
CA ALA A 78 4.94 -14.45 9.37
C ALA A 78 3.62 -13.92 8.81
N PHE A 79 3.38 -12.60 8.92
CA PHE A 79 2.14 -11.97 8.49
C PHE A 79 1.90 -12.09 6.97
N ILE A 80 2.94 -12.00 6.16
CA ILE A 80 2.84 -12.15 4.70
C ILE A 80 3.13 -13.57 4.22
N GLY A 81 3.36 -14.52 5.13
CA GLY A 81 3.66 -15.92 4.81
C GLY A 81 5.03 -16.16 4.15
N ALA A 82 6.01 -15.28 4.35
CA ALA A 82 7.37 -15.45 3.86
C ALA A 82 8.08 -16.62 4.57
N HIS A 83 9.07 -17.24 3.92
CA HIS A 83 9.79 -18.37 4.49
C HIS A 83 10.83 -17.95 5.52
N SER A 84 11.38 -16.74 5.39
CA SER A 84 12.45 -16.24 6.24
C SER A 84 12.36 -14.72 6.38
N ARG A 85 12.79 -14.22 7.55
CA ARG A 85 12.97 -12.79 7.78
C ARG A 85 13.97 -12.16 6.79
N ASP A 86 14.94 -12.93 6.29
CA ASP A 86 15.96 -12.43 5.36
C ASP A 86 15.38 -11.99 4.00
N GLU A 87 14.14 -12.41 3.71
CA GLU A 87 13.39 -12.00 2.51
C GLU A 87 12.67 -10.65 2.69
N VAL A 88 12.63 -10.13 3.91
CA VAL A 88 11.95 -8.89 4.28
C VAL A 88 12.99 -7.78 4.39
N ILE A 89 12.93 -6.81 3.48
CA ILE A 89 13.80 -5.64 3.44
C ILE A 89 13.02 -4.43 3.96
N TRP A 90 13.55 -3.77 4.98
CA TRP A 90 13.00 -2.52 5.48
C TRP A 90 13.25 -1.40 4.49
N THR A 91 12.22 -0.58 4.33
CA THR A 91 12.24 0.61 3.51
C THR A 91 11.47 1.72 4.25
N SER A 92 11.46 2.92 3.71
CA SER A 92 10.66 4.06 4.14
C SER A 92 9.19 3.94 3.73
N GLY A 93 8.85 3.01 2.82
CA GLY A 93 7.52 2.80 2.28
C GLY A 93 7.54 2.00 0.98
N THR A 94 6.36 1.63 0.46
CA THR A 94 6.18 0.94 -0.83
C THR A 94 7.00 1.57 -1.95
N THR A 95 7.03 2.91 -2.02
CA THR A 95 7.74 3.64 -3.07
C THR A 95 9.23 3.32 -3.10
N GLU A 96 9.90 3.26 -1.95
CA GLU A 96 11.32 2.91 -1.90
C GLU A 96 11.54 1.43 -2.22
N GLY A 97 10.68 0.54 -1.71
CA GLY A 97 10.71 -0.88 -2.06
C GLY A 97 10.61 -1.14 -3.57
N ILE A 98 9.67 -0.47 -4.25
CA ILE A 98 9.55 -0.54 -5.70
C ILE A 98 10.80 0.05 -6.38
N ASN A 99 11.38 1.13 -5.85
CA ASN A 99 12.61 1.68 -6.43
C ASN A 99 13.81 0.73 -6.31
N ILE A 100 13.97 -0.01 -5.20
CA ILE A 100 15.04 -1.03 -5.07
C ILE A 100 14.92 -2.04 -6.21
N VAL A 101 13.70 -2.52 -6.49
CA VAL A 101 13.46 -3.46 -7.59
C VAL A 101 13.66 -2.80 -8.95
N ALA A 102 13.08 -1.63 -9.18
CA ALA A 102 13.20 -0.93 -10.46
C ALA A 102 14.65 -0.53 -10.80
N LYS A 103 15.46 -0.15 -9.82
CA LYS A 103 16.89 0.16 -10.01
C LYS A 103 17.72 -1.08 -10.30
N GLY A 104 17.40 -2.22 -9.69
CA GLY A 104 18.01 -3.50 -10.07
C GLY A 104 17.61 -3.93 -11.48
N MET A 105 16.33 -3.81 -11.84
CA MET A 105 15.85 -4.11 -13.18
C MET A 105 16.46 -3.19 -14.24
N ALA A 106 16.62 -1.89 -13.96
CA ALA A 106 17.26 -0.97 -14.89
C ALA A 106 18.68 -1.40 -15.31
N GLN A 107 19.39 -2.14 -14.46
CA GLN A 107 20.71 -2.70 -14.74
C GLN A 107 20.67 -4.07 -15.45
N ARG A 108 19.54 -4.79 -15.35
CA ARG A 108 19.36 -6.15 -15.89
C ARG A 108 18.57 -6.20 -17.20
N LEU A 109 17.77 -5.17 -17.48
CA LEU A 109 16.96 -5.03 -18.68
C LEU A 109 17.81 -4.58 -19.88
N THR A 110 17.32 -4.88 -21.07
CA THR A 110 17.90 -4.50 -22.37
C THR A 110 16.84 -3.88 -23.28
N ALA A 111 17.26 -3.29 -24.41
CA ALA A 111 16.35 -2.72 -25.40
C ALA A 111 15.38 -3.73 -26.06
N GLY A 112 15.64 -5.03 -25.92
CA GLY A 112 14.76 -6.10 -26.41
C GLY A 112 13.65 -6.49 -25.45
N ASP A 113 13.66 -5.97 -24.22
CA ASP A 113 12.76 -6.37 -23.14
C ASP A 113 11.52 -5.47 -23.04
N ASP A 114 10.43 -6.09 -22.57
CA ASP A 114 9.16 -5.44 -22.25
C ASP A 114 8.91 -5.48 -20.74
N VAL A 115 8.53 -4.32 -20.19
CA VAL A 115 7.99 -4.16 -18.84
C VAL A 115 6.50 -3.85 -18.97
N ILE A 116 5.64 -4.63 -18.32
CA ILE A 116 4.19 -4.43 -18.34
C ILE A 116 3.73 -3.83 -17.01
N VAL A 117 2.93 -2.76 -17.11
CA VAL A 117 2.17 -2.14 -15.99
C VAL A 117 0.69 -2.04 -16.36
N THR A 118 -0.18 -1.58 -15.47
CA THR A 118 -1.61 -1.37 -15.75
C THR A 118 -1.98 0.12 -15.91
N GLU A 119 -3.14 0.44 -16.47
CA GLU A 119 -3.65 1.83 -16.47
C GLU A 119 -4.07 2.34 -15.08
N MET A 120 -4.12 1.46 -14.07
CA MET A 120 -4.56 1.77 -12.70
C MET A 120 -3.41 1.89 -11.68
N GLU A 121 -2.17 2.00 -12.15
CA GLU A 121 -1.02 2.17 -11.25
C GLU A 121 -1.11 3.46 -10.42
N HIS A 122 -0.70 3.33 -9.16
CA HIS A 122 -0.24 4.49 -8.39
C HIS A 122 1.11 4.97 -8.97
N HIS A 123 1.41 6.26 -8.89
CA HIS A 123 2.65 6.85 -9.44
C HIS A 123 3.92 6.14 -8.97
N ALA A 124 3.94 5.65 -7.73
CA ALA A 124 5.05 4.86 -7.18
C ALA A 124 5.35 3.57 -7.98
N ASN A 125 4.32 2.95 -8.55
CA ASN A 125 4.40 1.75 -9.38
C ASN A 125 4.26 2.05 -10.88
N LEU A 126 4.50 3.30 -11.30
CA LEU A 126 4.52 3.70 -12.72
C LEU A 126 5.80 4.46 -13.07
N VAL A 127 6.08 5.54 -12.33
CA VAL A 127 7.22 6.42 -12.62
C VAL A 127 8.53 5.66 -12.51
N THR A 128 8.64 4.74 -11.55
CA THR A 128 9.79 3.85 -11.36
C THR A 128 10.11 3.03 -12.61
N TRP A 129 9.10 2.40 -13.20
CA TRP A 129 9.25 1.60 -14.43
C TRP A 129 9.50 2.45 -15.67
N GLN A 130 8.89 3.64 -15.75
CA GLN A 130 9.23 4.61 -16.79
C GLN A 130 10.71 4.96 -16.76
N GLN A 131 11.28 5.22 -15.58
CA GLN A 131 12.71 5.53 -15.45
C GLN A 131 13.59 4.30 -15.72
N ALA A 132 13.19 3.10 -15.26
CA ALA A 132 13.93 1.87 -15.52
C ALA A 132 13.98 1.54 -17.01
N CYS A 133 12.86 1.68 -17.73
CA CYS A 133 12.78 1.50 -19.18
C CYS A 133 13.63 2.54 -19.93
N LYS A 134 13.58 3.81 -19.53
CA LYS A 134 14.42 4.87 -20.12
C LYS A 134 15.91 4.60 -19.95
N ALA A 135 16.33 4.09 -18.79
CA ALA A 135 17.74 3.82 -18.50
C ALA A 135 18.27 2.58 -19.26
N SER A 136 17.45 1.53 -19.39
CA SER A 136 17.84 0.26 -20.03
C SER A 136 17.56 0.19 -21.53
N GLY A 137 16.70 1.08 -22.04
CA GLY A 137 16.16 1.01 -23.40
C GLY A 137 14.97 0.07 -23.55
N ALA A 138 14.56 -0.65 -22.49
CA ALA A 138 13.38 -1.51 -22.51
C ALA A 138 12.09 -0.74 -22.83
N ARG A 139 11.07 -1.44 -23.32
CA ARG A 139 9.77 -0.84 -23.63
C ARG A 139 8.82 -0.98 -22.45
N LEU A 140 8.10 0.11 -22.14
CA LEU A 140 7.01 0.10 -21.18
C LEU A 140 5.69 -0.14 -21.92
N LEU A 141 5.01 -1.24 -21.61
CA LEU A 141 3.69 -1.58 -22.12
C LEU A 141 2.67 -1.37 -20.99
N VAL A 142 1.47 -0.89 -21.35
CA VAL A 142 0.41 -0.56 -20.38
C VAL A 142 -0.83 -1.36 -20.70
N ALA A 143 -1.25 -2.22 -19.76
CA ALA A 143 -2.45 -3.02 -19.86
C ALA A 143 -3.69 -2.17 -19.53
N PRO A 144 -4.71 -2.14 -20.41
CA PRO A 144 -5.84 -1.25 -20.27
C PRO A 144 -6.82 -1.72 -19.18
N ILE A 145 -7.67 -0.79 -18.75
CA ILE A 145 -8.84 -1.08 -17.92
C ILE A 145 -10.13 -0.94 -18.73
N LEU A 146 -11.18 -1.63 -18.27
CA LEU A 146 -12.55 -1.44 -18.72
C LEU A 146 -13.14 -0.16 -18.11
N ASP A 147 -14.24 0.34 -18.70
CA ASP A 147 -14.87 1.59 -18.23
C ASP A 147 -15.49 1.48 -16.83
N ASN A 148 -15.80 0.27 -16.37
CA ASN A 148 -16.19 0.03 -14.99
C ASN A 148 -15.01 0.04 -13.99
N GLY A 149 -13.77 0.22 -14.46
CA GLY A 149 -12.58 0.26 -13.61
C GLY A 149 -11.94 -1.09 -13.30
N ALA A 150 -12.45 -2.18 -13.86
CA ALA A 150 -11.79 -3.49 -13.80
C ALA A 150 -10.62 -3.57 -14.79
N LEU A 151 -9.60 -4.37 -14.48
CA LEU A 151 -8.54 -4.68 -15.46
C LEU A 151 -9.14 -5.43 -16.65
N ASP A 152 -8.76 -5.03 -17.88
CA ASP A 152 -9.04 -5.83 -19.07
C ASP A 152 -8.08 -7.01 -19.10
N ILE A 153 -8.53 -8.15 -18.57
CA ILE A 153 -7.71 -9.36 -18.44
C ILE A 153 -7.28 -9.88 -19.81
N ASP A 154 -8.15 -9.84 -20.82
CA ASP A 154 -7.83 -10.38 -22.14
C ASP A 154 -6.77 -9.52 -22.84
N ALA A 155 -6.91 -8.20 -22.76
CA ALA A 155 -5.89 -7.28 -23.27
C ALA A 155 -4.56 -7.41 -22.50
N PHE A 156 -4.60 -7.56 -21.17
CA PHE A 156 -3.39 -7.84 -20.37
C PHE A 156 -2.69 -9.11 -20.86
N LEU A 157 -3.44 -10.20 -21.05
CA LEU A 157 -2.90 -11.48 -21.49
C LEU A 157 -2.31 -11.43 -22.90
N ALA A 158 -2.84 -10.56 -23.77
CA ALA A 158 -2.34 -10.35 -25.13
C ALA A 158 -1.00 -9.59 -25.18
N LEU A 159 -0.65 -8.83 -24.13
CA LEU A 159 0.65 -8.16 -24.01
C LEU A 159 1.78 -9.10 -23.61
N LEU A 160 1.47 -10.27 -23.04
CA LEU A 160 2.46 -11.26 -22.62
C LEU A 160 3.11 -11.94 -23.82
N GLY A 161 4.44 -12.05 -23.79
CA GLY A 161 5.21 -12.79 -24.80
C GLY A 161 6.63 -13.08 -24.35
N GLU A 162 7.46 -13.57 -25.28
CA GLU A 162 8.86 -13.94 -25.02
C GLU A 162 9.73 -12.74 -24.59
N LYS A 163 9.35 -11.53 -25.02
CA LYS A 163 10.02 -10.27 -24.67
C LYS A 163 9.63 -9.73 -23.29
N THR A 164 8.58 -10.25 -22.67
CA THR A 164 8.18 -9.82 -21.33
C THR A 164 9.24 -10.25 -20.32
N ALA A 165 9.92 -9.27 -19.74
CA ALA A 165 10.95 -9.46 -18.74
C ALA A 165 10.47 -9.12 -17.33
N PHE A 166 9.47 -8.24 -17.23
CA PHE A 166 8.96 -7.78 -15.94
C PHE A 166 7.49 -7.40 -16.03
N VAL A 167 6.75 -7.68 -14.96
CA VAL A 167 5.36 -7.23 -14.79
C VAL A 167 5.21 -6.61 -13.40
N ALA A 168 4.67 -5.41 -13.34
CA ALA A 168 4.26 -4.76 -12.10
C ALA A 168 2.77 -4.45 -12.14
N MET A 169 2.05 -4.72 -11.05
CA MET A 169 0.63 -4.38 -10.94
C MET A 169 0.24 -4.14 -9.48
N PRO A 170 -0.80 -3.34 -9.21
CA PRO A 170 -1.33 -3.24 -7.87
C PRO A 170 -2.13 -4.49 -7.55
N GLN A 171 -2.05 -4.97 -6.31
CA GLN A 171 -3.03 -5.94 -5.82
C GLN A 171 -4.42 -5.30 -5.79
N VAL A 172 -4.47 -4.04 -5.35
CA VAL A 172 -5.70 -3.26 -5.23
C VAL A 172 -5.47 -1.82 -5.67
N SER A 173 -6.34 -1.28 -6.53
CA SER A 173 -6.27 0.12 -6.94
C SER A 173 -6.56 1.06 -5.77
N ASN A 174 -5.68 2.04 -5.51
CA ASN A 174 -5.91 3.03 -4.46
C ASN A 174 -7.02 4.05 -4.80
N ALA A 175 -7.26 4.26 -6.09
CA ALA A 175 -8.26 5.20 -6.59
C ALA A 175 -9.62 4.52 -6.76
N LEU A 176 -9.64 3.31 -7.31
CA LEU A 176 -10.89 2.63 -7.66
C LEU A 176 -11.32 1.56 -6.66
N GLY A 177 -10.42 1.11 -5.77
CA GLY A 177 -10.65 -0.02 -4.89
C GLY A 177 -10.66 -1.38 -5.60
N THR A 178 -10.55 -1.43 -6.93
CA THR A 178 -10.56 -2.66 -7.72
C THR A 178 -9.54 -3.66 -7.19
N VAL A 179 -9.99 -4.88 -6.90
CA VAL A 179 -9.13 -6.00 -6.53
C VAL A 179 -8.73 -6.75 -7.80
N ASN A 180 -7.44 -6.80 -8.10
CA ASN A 180 -6.94 -7.53 -9.27
C ASN A 180 -6.81 -9.03 -8.95
N PRO A 181 -7.16 -9.93 -9.90
CA PRO A 181 -7.05 -11.38 -9.69
C PRO A 181 -5.59 -11.87 -9.84
N VAL A 182 -4.71 -11.40 -8.94
CA VAL A 182 -3.25 -11.57 -9.03
C VAL A 182 -2.81 -13.03 -9.20
N HIS A 183 -3.44 -13.99 -8.50
CA HIS A 183 -3.14 -15.41 -8.65
C HIS A 183 -3.36 -15.92 -10.07
N ARG A 184 -4.47 -15.50 -10.71
CA ARG A 184 -4.79 -15.87 -12.10
C ARG A 184 -3.80 -15.24 -13.07
N LEU A 185 -3.45 -13.97 -12.85
CA LEU A 185 -2.53 -13.22 -13.71
C LEU A 185 -1.11 -13.78 -13.62
N ILE A 186 -0.61 -14.03 -12.40
CA ILE A 186 0.72 -14.63 -12.17
C ILE A 186 0.81 -16.00 -12.83
N LYS A 187 -0.20 -16.87 -12.66
CA LYS A 187 -0.23 -18.17 -13.34
C LYS A 187 -0.12 -18.03 -14.87
N ALA A 188 -0.79 -17.05 -15.46
CA ALA A 188 -0.70 -16.80 -16.89
C ALA A 188 0.67 -16.22 -17.31
N ILE A 189 1.26 -15.34 -16.50
CA ILE A 189 2.62 -14.81 -16.70
C ILE A 189 3.63 -15.97 -16.69
N ARG A 190 3.58 -16.85 -15.68
CA ARG A 190 4.47 -18.03 -15.61
C ARG A 190 4.34 -18.93 -16.84
N SER A 191 3.13 -19.08 -17.38
CA SER A 191 2.87 -19.92 -18.55
C SER A 191 3.34 -19.28 -19.87
N ARG A 192 3.19 -17.97 -20.05
CA ARG A 192 3.44 -17.29 -21.34
C ARG A 192 4.79 -16.59 -21.40
N SER A 193 5.33 -16.22 -20.25
CA SER A 193 6.55 -15.44 -20.09
C SER A 193 7.33 -15.94 -18.86
N PRO A 194 7.85 -17.19 -18.89
CA PRO A 194 8.42 -17.84 -17.70
C PRO A 194 9.63 -17.12 -17.11
N ARG A 195 10.32 -16.28 -17.90
CA ARG A 195 11.44 -15.45 -17.43
C ARG A 195 11.01 -14.15 -16.75
N ALA A 196 9.73 -13.76 -16.89
CA ALA A 196 9.26 -12.48 -16.39
C ALA A 196 9.18 -12.52 -14.87
N LEU A 197 9.78 -11.52 -14.22
CA LEU A 197 9.61 -11.31 -12.79
C LEU A 197 8.33 -10.50 -12.52
N VAL A 198 7.67 -10.77 -11.39
CA VAL A 198 6.41 -10.13 -11.01
C VAL A 198 6.55 -9.39 -9.69
N LEU A 199 6.28 -8.07 -9.73
CA LEU A 199 6.11 -7.24 -8.53
C LEU A 199 4.64 -6.91 -8.31
N ILE A 200 4.19 -7.10 -7.08
CA ILE A 200 2.88 -6.68 -6.62
C ILE A 200 3.01 -5.46 -5.72
N ASP A 201 2.39 -4.35 -6.11
CA ASP A 201 2.14 -3.21 -5.22
C ASP A 201 0.99 -3.59 -4.27
N GLY A 202 1.38 -3.95 -3.05
CA GLY A 202 0.51 -4.38 -1.97
C GLY A 202 0.07 -3.27 -1.04
N ALA A 203 0.33 -1.99 -1.36
CA ALA A 203 0.14 -0.88 -0.42
C ALA A 203 -1.29 -0.74 0.12
N GLN A 204 -2.29 -1.14 -0.66
CA GLN A 204 -3.68 -1.23 -0.20
C GLN A 204 -4.07 -2.67 0.16
N GLY A 205 -3.66 -3.65 -0.65
CA GLY A 205 -4.08 -5.04 -0.48
C GLY A 205 -3.67 -5.66 0.86
N VAL A 206 -2.53 -5.24 1.41
CA VAL A 206 -2.01 -5.76 2.69
C VAL A 206 -2.93 -5.49 3.89
N ALA A 207 -3.69 -4.39 3.84
CA ALA A 207 -4.54 -3.94 4.93
C ALA A 207 -5.89 -4.66 5.03
N HIS A 208 -6.19 -5.53 4.06
CA HIS A 208 -7.46 -6.27 3.99
C HIS A 208 -7.28 -7.79 4.27
N GLY A 209 -6.09 -8.19 4.72
CA GLY A 209 -5.77 -9.56 5.12
C GLY A 209 -5.61 -10.55 3.96
N GLY A 210 -5.29 -11.81 4.30
CA GLY A 210 -5.22 -12.92 3.33
C GLY A 210 -4.00 -12.91 2.40
N VAL A 211 -2.99 -12.09 2.68
CA VAL A 211 -1.75 -12.07 1.89
C VAL A 211 -0.85 -13.24 2.29
N ASN A 212 -0.52 -14.08 1.32
CA ASN A 212 0.56 -15.05 1.44
C ASN A 212 1.39 -14.97 0.15
N VAL A 213 2.59 -14.41 0.24
CA VAL A 213 3.46 -14.14 -0.91
C VAL A 213 3.96 -15.42 -1.58
N VAL A 214 4.08 -16.52 -0.83
CA VAL A 214 4.49 -17.83 -1.33
C VAL A 214 3.38 -18.44 -2.18
N THR A 215 2.14 -18.48 -1.68
CA THR A 215 1.00 -19.02 -2.44
C THR A 215 0.55 -18.09 -3.56
N MET A 216 0.79 -16.78 -3.42
CA MET A 216 0.60 -15.80 -4.49
C MET A 216 1.55 -16.03 -5.66
N ASP A 217 2.71 -16.63 -5.40
CA ASP A 217 3.75 -16.93 -6.38
C ASP A 217 4.35 -15.69 -7.07
N CYS A 218 4.27 -14.51 -6.44
CA CYS A 218 4.97 -13.31 -6.93
C CYS A 218 6.48 -13.38 -6.65
N ASP A 219 7.26 -12.50 -7.26
CA ASP A 219 8.72 -12.41 -7.04
C ASP A 219 9.07 -11.31 -6.05
N PHE A 220 8.27 -10.25 -6.04
CA PHE A 220 8.38 -9.12 -5.13
C PHE A 220 6.98 -8.68 -4.65
N TYR A 221 6.91 -8.21 -3.41
CA TYR A 221 5.70 -7.63 -2.83
C TYR A 221 6.09 -6.44 -1.95
N ALA A 222 5.51 -5.26 -2.22
CA ALA A 222 5.88 -4.03 -1.51
C ALA A 222 4.67 -3.38 -0.81
N PHE A 223 4.85 -2.92 0.42
CA PHE A 223 3.80 -2.22 1.17
C PHE A 223 4.34 -1.21 2.20
N SER A 224 3.47 -0.31 2.66
CA SER A 224 3.81 0.75 3.63
C SER A 224 3.12 0.51 4.97
N GLY A 225 3.85 0.70 6.08
CA GLY A 225 3.32 0.53 7.43
C GLY A 225 2.18 1.50 7.76
N HIS A 226 2.23 2.74 7.29
CA HIS A 226 1.23 3.77 7.61
C HIS A 226 -0.17 3.54 7.00
N LYS A 227 -0.32 2.53 6.14
CA LYS A 227 -1.62 2.06 5.62
C LYS A 227 -2.08 0.75 6.28
N LEU A 228 -1.24 0.19 7.15
CA LEU A 228 -1.48 -1.01 7.95
C LEU A 228 -1.36 -0.65 9.44
N PHE A 229 -2.02 0.44 9.84
CA PHE A 229 -2.11 0.92 11.23
C PHE A 229 -0.78 1.26 11.92
N GLY A 230 0.35 1.17 11.20
CA GLY A 230 1.69 1.42 11.71
C GLY A 230 2.17 2.86 11.54
N PRO A 231 3.44 3.14 11.92
CA PRO A 231 4.05 4.45 11.81
C PRO A 231 4.29 4.91 10.36
N THR A 232 4.52 6.20 10.17
CA THR A 232 5.03 6.77 8.90
C THR A 232 6.52 6.49 8.73
N GLY A 233 7.03 6.57 7.50
CA GLY A 233 8.46 6.44 7.21
C GLY A 233 9.00 5.02 7.39
N VAL A 234 8.13 4.01 7.38
CA VAL A 234 8.50 2.59 7.38
C VAL A 234 7.61 1.82 6.40
N GLY A 235 8.21 0.90 5.69
CA GLY A 235 7.57 -0.03 4.78
C GLY A 235 8.46 -1.24 4.54
N VAL A 236 7.99 -2.11 3.67
CA VAL A 236 8.58 -3.42 3.43
C VAL A 236 8.64 -3.67 1.93
N LEU A 237 9.78 -4.14 1.48
CA LEU A 237 9.91 -4.95 0.27
C LEU A 237 10.14 -6.39 0.70
N TRP A 238 9.23 -7.28 0.36
CA TRP A 238 9.52 -8.70 0.30
C TRP A 238 9.99 -9.08 -1.09
N GLY A 239 10.98 -9.97 -1.17
CA GLY A 239 11.37 -10.62 -2.41
C GLY A 239 11.95 -12.00 -2.15
N ARG A 240 11.82 -12.90 -3.13
CA ARG A 240 12.37 -14.25 -3.00
C ARG A 240 13.85 -14.21 -2.66
N ARG A 241 14.28 -14.98 -1.65
CA ARG A 241 15.69 -15.04 -1.24
C ARG A 241 16.64 -15.29 -2.42
N SER A 242 16.27 -16.20 -3.32
CA SER A 242 17.09 -16.56 -4.49
C SER A 242 17.29 -15.40 -5.47
N LEU A 243 16.36 -14.44 -5.53
CA LEU A 243 16.48 -13.24 -6.35
C LEU A 243 17.22 -12.13 -5.61
N LEU A 244 16.92 -11.93 -4.32
CA LEU A 244 17.52 -10.87 -3.53
C LEU A 244 19.01 -11.12 -3.23
N ALA A 245 19.45 -12.38 -3.19
CA ALA A 245 20.82 -12.76 -2.83
C ALA A 245 21.87 -12.18 -3.77
N ASP A 246 21.54 -11.89 -5.04
CA ASP A 246 22.43 -11.27 -6.02
C ASP A 246 21.89 -9.95 -6.58
N TRP A 247 20.77 -9.45 -6.05
CA TRP A 247 20.11 -8.28 -6.61
C TRP A 247 21.04 -7.05 -6.65
N PRO A 248 21.06 -6.29 -7.75
CA PRO A 248 21.92 -5.12 -7.83
C PRO A 248 21.59 -4.11 -6.72
N VAL A 249 22.65 -3.62 -6.08
CA VAL A 249 22.56 -2.65 -4.99
C VAL A 249 22.20 -1.28 -5.55
N TRP A 250 21.33 -0.55 -4.84
CA TRP A 250 21.00 0.84 -5.17
C TRP A 250 21.61 1.84 -4.18
N LEU A 251 21.22 1.77 -2.91
CA LEU A 251 21.78 2.62 -1.86
C LEU A 251 23.01 1.94 -1.24
N THR A 252 24.08 2.70 -1.05
CA THR A 252 25.37 2.22 -0.52
C THR A 252 25.79 3.04 0.69
N GLY A 253 26.35 2.41 1.72
CA GLY A 253 26.81 3.09 2.92
C GLY A 253 27.15 2.12 4.05
N GLY A 254 27.05 2.59 5.29
CA GLY A 254 27.15 1.72 6.47
C GLY A 254 26.06 0.65 6.52
N GLU A 255 26.20 -0.31 7.43
CA GLU A 255 25.35 -1.50 7.65
C GLU A 255 25.31 -2.55 6.54
N MET A 256 25.37 -2.13 5.28
CA MET A 256 25.15 -3.01 4.13
C MET A 256 26.41 -3.64 3.53
N ILE A 257 27.59 -3.25 4.03
CA ILE A 257 28.90 -3.75 3.59
C ILE A 257 29.36 -4.98 4.40
N SER A 258 30.30 -5.75 3.83
CA SER A 258 31.07 -6.77 4.53
C SER A 258 32.49 -6.31 4.80
N GLU A 259 33.20 -5.83 3.78
CA GLU A 259 34.55 -5.27 3.87
C GLU A 259 34.65 -3.97 3.07
N VAL A 260 35.42 -3.00 3.58
CA VAL A 260 35.64 -1.70 2.91
C VAL A 260 37.14 -1.38 2.94
N THR A 261 37.66 -1.01 1.78
CA THR A 261 39.00 -0.45 1.59
C THR A 261 38.89 0.96 1.00
N TYR A 262 40.01 1.65 0.83
CA TYR A 262 40.01 2.97 0.17
C TYR A 262 39.59 2.92 -1.31
N GLN A 263 39.72 1.77 -1.97
CA GLN A 263 39.49 1.63 -3.42
C GLN A 263 38.28 0.76 -3.77
N ASP A 264 37.79 -0.07 -2.86
CA ASP A 264 36.73 -1.04 -3.14
C ASP A 264 35.93 -1.44 -1.87
N ALA A 265 34.74 -2.00 -2.07
CA ALA A 265 33.89 -2.52 -1.01
C ALA A 265 33.16 -3.80 -1.45
N THR A 266 33.01 -4.74 -0.51
CA THR A 266 32.17 -5.94 -0.67
C THR A 266 30.89 -5.80 0.13
N TRP A 267 29.83 -6.47 -0.32
CA TRP A 267 28.50 -6.36 0.28
C TRP A 267 28.25 -7.42 1.34
N GLY A 268 27.45 -7.08 2.35
CA GLY A 268 27.00 -7.99 3.39
C GLY A 268 25.98 -9.02 2.88
N ALA A 269 25.40 -9.77 3.82
CA ALA A 269 24.32 -10.71 3.53
C ALA A 269 22.94 -10.03 3.59
N LEU A 270 21.91 -10.71 3.09
CA LEU A 270 20.52 -10.33 3.34
C LEU A 270 20.19 -10.44 4.83
N PRO A 271 19.27 -9.60 5.34
CA PRO A 271 18.58 -8.52 4.63
C PRO A 271 19.42 -7.23 4.53
N HIS A 272 20.44 -7.08 5.37
CA HIS A 272 21.21 -5.84 5.56
C HIS A 272 21.90 -5.31 4.31
N ARG A 273 22.28 -6.17 3.37
CA ARG A 273 22.83 -5.77 2.07
C ARG A 273 21.98 -4.73 1.32
N LEU A 274 20.67 -4.73 1.54
CA LEU A 274 19.73 -3.82 0.88
C LEU A 274 19.22 -2.70 1.84
N GLU A 275 19.83 -2.55 3.02
CA GLU A 275 19.44 -1.61 4.07
C GLU A 275 20.63 -0.71 4.45
N ALA A 276 20.90 0.31 3.64
CA ALA A 276 22.04 1.20 3.86
C ALA A 276 21.79 2.21 5.00
N GLY A 277 22.73 2.30 5.93
CA GLY A 277 22.72 3.27 7.04
C GLY A 277 21.84 2.85 8.22
N THR A 278 21.77 3.71 9.23
CA THR A 278 20.93 3.46 10.41
C THR A 278 19.45 3.35 10.01
N PRO A 279 18.78 2.23 10.32
CA PRO A 279 17.40 2.03 9.92
C PRO A 279 16.42 2.82 10.80
N HIS A 280 15.16 2.88 10.39
CA HIS A 280 14.08 3.45 11.20
C HIS A 280 13.60 2.46 12.27
N ILE A 281 14.43 2.26 13.31
CA ILE A 281 14.29 1.21 14.33
C ILE A 281 12.93 1.25 15.04
N SER A 282 12.56 2.42 15.56
CA SER A 282 11.26 2.64 16.23
C SER A 282 10.09 2.41 15.28
N GLY A 283 10.21 2.84 14.02
CA GLY A 283 9.24 2.61 12.97
C GLY A 283 8.97 1.12 12.74
N ALA A 284 10.02 0.30 12.62
CA ALA A 284 9.89 -1.15 12.47
C ALA A 284 9.18 -1.80 13.67
N ILE A 285 9.58 -1.43 14.90
CA ILE A 285 8.96 -1.93 16.13
C ILE A 285 7.46 -1.55 16.18
N GLY A 286 7.13 -0.28 15.90
CA GLY A 286 5.74 0.18 15.86
C GLY A 286 4.93 -0.47 14.73
N MET A 287 5.55 -0.77 13.58
CA MET A 287 4.90 -1.48 12.49
C MET A 287 4.55 -2.92 12.90
N ALA A 288 5.45 -3.61 13.59
CA ALA A 288 5.16 -4.93 14.13
C ALA A 288 4.02 -4.92 15.15
N ALA A 289 3.98 -3.93 16.05
CA ALA A 289 2.86 -3.76 16.97
C ALA A 289 1.52 -3.55 16.24
N GLY A 290 1.51 -2.83 15.11
CA GLY A 290 0.32 -2.63 14.28
C GLY A 290 -0.11 -3.92 13.56
N ILE A 291 0.85 -4.70 13.08
CA ILE A 291 0.59 -6.01 12.46
C ILE A 291 0.08 -7.02 13.48
N GLU A 292 0.69 -7.12 14.66
CA GLU A 292 0.25 -7.99 15.75
C GLU A 292 -1.18 -7.64 16.17
N TRP A 293 -1.47 -6.35 16.33
CA TRP A 293 -2.81 -5.85 16.62
C TRP A 293 -3.82 -6.27 15.55
N PHE A 294 -3.51 -6.02 14.28
CA PHE A 294 -4.40 -6.36 13.15
C PHE A 294 -4.60 -7.87 13.01
N SER A 295 -3.54 -8.65 13.21
CA SER A 295 -3.56 -10.11 13.10
C SER A 295 -4.33 -10.80 14.22
N ALA A 296 -4.58 -10.12 15.35
CA ALA A 296 -5.41 -10.62 16.43
C ALA A 296 -6.91 -10.54 16.12
N LEU A 297 -7.32 -9.81 15.08
CA LEU A 297 -8.71 -9.68 14.67
C LEU A 297 -9.17 -10.86 13.82
N ASP A 298 -10.47 -11.17 13.88
CA ASP A 298 -11.10 -12.12 12.95
C ASP A 298 -11.18 -11.49 11.56
N VAL A 299 -10.29 -11.93 10.65
CA VAL A 299 -10.19 -11.42 9.28
C VAL A 299 -11.50 -11.55 8.51
N THR A 300 -12.30 -12.60 8.77
CA THR A 300 -13.58 -12.79 8.09
C THR A 300 -14.60 -11.75 8.55
N ALA A 301 -14.63 -11.48 9.86
CA ALA A 301 -15.49 -10.45 10.42
C ALA A 301 -15.07 -9.04 9.97
N VAL A 302 -13.76 -8.78 9.88
CA VAL A 302 -13.18 -7.54 9.35
C VAL A 302 -13.61 -7.31 7.89
N GLN A 303 -13.43 -8.31 7.02
CA GLN A 303 -13.80 -8.21 5.60
C GLN A 303 -15.31 -8.03 5.42
N ALA A 304 -16.12 -8.73 6.21
CA ALA A 304 -17.57 -8.56 6.20
C ALA A 304 -18.00 -7.14 6.63
N HIS A 305 -17.35 -6.58 7.64
CA HIS A 305 -17.60 -5.21 8.11
C HIS A 305 -17.23 -4.17 7.05
N GLU A 306 -16.03 -4.25 6.48
CA GLU A 306 -15.59 -3.33 5.42
C GLU A 306 -16.48 -3.42 4.18
N LYS A 307 -16.92 -4.63 3.83
CA LYS A 307 -17.89 -4.84 2.76
C LYS A 307 -19.23 -4.18 3.08
N ALA A 308 -19.75 -4.33 4.29
CA ALA A 308 -21.01 -3.69 4.68
C ALA A 308 -20.94 -2.15 4.62
N LEU A 309 -19.81 -1.55 4.98
CA LEU A 309 -19.59 -0.10 4.84
C LEU A 309 -19.62 0.33 3.37
N LEU A 310 -18.92 -0.40 2.49
CA LEU A 310 -18.92 -0.11 1.07
C LEU A 310 -20.30 -0.29 0.44
N ASP A 311 -20.97 -1.41 0.73
CA ASP A 311 -22.31 -1.71 0.20
C ASP A 311 -23.31 -0.62 0.59
N ARG A 312 -23.28 -0.16 1.85
CA ARG A 312 -24.10 0.97 2.31
C ARG A 312 -23.76 2.27 1.59
N ALA A 313 -22.48 2.55 1.35
CA ALA A 313 -22.06 3.74 0.64
C ALA A 313 -22.50 3.72 -0.83
N VAL A 314 -22.45 2.55 -1.48
CA VAL A 314 -22.94 2.36 -2.85
C VAL A 314 -24.46 2.52 -2.91
N GLU A 315 -25.21 1.89 -2.00
CA GLU A 315 -26.68 2.01 -1.90
C GLU A 315 -27.10 3.49 -1.79
N LEU A 316 -26.51 4.22 -0.85
CA LEU A 316 -26.81 5.64 -0.66
C LEU A 316 -26.36 6.48 -1.86
N GLY A 317 -25.24 6.15 -2.47
CA GLY A 317 -24.71 6.80 -3.67
C GLY A 317 -25.62 6.68 -4.88
N GLU A 318 -26.17 5.49 -5.13
CA GLU A 318 -27.11 5.22 -6.21
C GLU A 318 -28.44 5.96 -6.02
N ALA A 319 -28.88 6.11 -4.77
CA ALA A 319 -30.09 6.88 -4.43
C ALA A 319 -29.86 8.40 -4.41
N PHE A 320 -28.61 8.87 -4.46
CA PHE A 320 -28.27 10.28 -4.31
C PHE A 320 -28.23 11.01 -5.66
N ASP A 321 -29.10 12.00 -5.82
CA ASP A 321 -29.15 12.80 -7.05
C ASP A 321 -27.85 13.59 -7.29
N GLY A 322 -27.28 13.41 -8.48
CA GLY A 322 -26.04 14.04 -8.92
C GLY A 322 -24.75 13.30 -8.55
N VAL A 323 -24.79 12.16 -7.83
CA VAL A 323 -23.58 11.39 -7.54
C VAL A 323 -23.30 10.37 -8.65
N ARG A 324 -22.04 10.33 -9.10
CA ARG A 324 -21.54 9.30 -10.03
C ARG A 324 -20.38 8.54 -9.39
N LEU A 325 -20.56 7.24 -9.15
CA LEU A 325 -19.49 6.34 -8.73
C LEU A 325 -18.42 6.21 -9.83
N ILE A 326 -17.15 6.26 -9.43
CA ILE A 326 -15.99 6.06 -10.30
C ILE A 326 -15.28 4.77 -9.87
N GLY A 327 -15.30 3.76 -10.74
CA GLY A 327 -14.84 2.41 -10.45
C GLY A 327 -15.95 1.58 -9.79
N ALA A 328 -16.60 0.75 -10.59
CA ALA A 328 -17.67 -0.19 -10.21
C ALA A 328 -17.28 -1.63 -10.58
N ALA A 329 -15.99 -1.97 -10.41
CA ALA A 329 -15.52 -3.33 -10.59
C ALA A 329 -16.24 -4.27 -9.60
N PRO A 330 -16.56 -5.52 -9.98
CA PRO A 330 -17.30 -6.44 -9.12
C PRO A 330 -16.62 -6.72 -7.78
N ASP A 331 -15.31 -6.95 -7.80
CA ASP A 331 -14.50 -7.16 -6.60
C ASP A 331 -13.76 -5.86 -6.24
N LYS A 332 -14.13 -5.29 -5.10
CA LYS A 332 -13.66 -3.96 -4.68
C LYS A 332 -13.57 -3.86 -3.16
N ILE A 333 -12.51 -3.22 -2.67
CA ILE A 333 -12.37 -2.87 -1.24
C ILE A 333 -13.14 -1.58 -0.91
N GLY A 334 -13.18 -1.18 0.37
CA GLY A 334 -13.86 0.01 0.88
C GLY A 334 -13.33 1.37 0.38
N VAL A 335 -13.16 1.58 -0.94
CA VAL A 335 -12.78 2.85 -1.56
C VAL A 335 -13.91 3.35 -2.45
N TYR A 336 -14.60 4.39 -2.01
CA TYR A 336 -15.69 5.04 -2.73
C TYR A 336 -15.19 6.32 -3.39
N SER A 337 -14.69 6.21 -4.63
CA SER A 337 -14.37 7.36 -5.48
C SER A 337 -15.60 7.81 -6.26
N PHE A 338 -15.90 9.11 -6.26
CA PHE A 338 -17.11 9.63 -6.86
C PHE A 338 -16.92 11.05 -7.42
N MET A 339 -17.87 11.44 -8.27
CA MET A 339 -18.09 12.81 -8.72
C MET A 339 -19.46 13.28 -8.22
N LEU A 340 -19.57 14.58 -7.97
CA LEU A 340 -20.84 15.26 -7.77
C LEU A 340 -21.08 16.18 -8.97
N SER A 341 -22.18 15.97 -9.68
CA SER A 341 -22.57 16.75 -10.87
C SER A 341 -22.61 18.24 -10.54
N GLY A 342 -21.98 19.06 -11.40
CA GLY A 342 -21.92 20.51 -11.21
C GLY A 342 -20.87 21.00 -10.20
N ALA A 343 -20.17 20.11 -9.49
CA ALA A 343 -19.20 20.48 -8.47
C ALA A 343 -17.78 19.97 -8.76
N HIS A 344 -16.77 20.81 -8.52
CA HIS A 344 -15.37 20.38 -8.57
C HIS A 344 -15.04 19.54 -7.33
N PRO A 345 -14.28 18.42 -7.44
CA PRO A 345 -13.97 17.56 -6.30
C PRO A 345 -13.35 18.30 -5.10
N ALA A 346 -12.49 19.30 -5.36
CA ALA A 346 -11.86 20.10 -4.31
C ALA A 346 -12.88 20.86 -3.44
N ASP A 347 -13.93 21.42 -4.05
CA ASP A 347 -14.95 22.19 -3.33
C ASP A 347 -15.80 21.26 -2.47
N VAL A 348 -16.14 20.07 -2.99
CA VAL A 348 -16.82 19.01 -2.22
C VAL A 348 -16.01 18.64 -0.98
N GLY A 349 -14.70 18.38 -1.14
CA GLY A 349 -13.82 18.07 -0.02
C GLY A 349 -13.74 19.18 1.01
N PHE A 350 -13.65 20.44 0.57
CA PHE A 350 -13.60 21.59 1.48
C PHE A 350 -14.88 21.73 2.30
N ILE A 351 -16.06 21.60 1.69
CA ILE A 351 -17.34 21.71 2.39
C ILE A 351 -17.56 20.52 3.34
N LEU A 352 -17.13 19.32 2.98
CA LEU A 352 -17.19 18.15 3.86
C LEU A 352 -16.26 18.29 5.08
N ASP A 353 -15.06 18.84 4.93
CA ASP A 353 -14.15 19.12 6.05
C ASP A 353 -14.76 20.08 7.08
N LYS A 354 -15.46 21.13 6.61
CA LYS A 354 -16.20 22.05 7.49
C LYS A 354 -17.36 21.40 8.26
N GLN A 355 -17.74 20.20 7.87
CA GLN A 355 -18.76 19.38 8.53
C GLN A 355 -18.16 18.25 9.38
N GLY A 356 -16.83 18.17 9.50
CA GLY A 356 -16.12 17.14 10.26
C GLY A 356 -15.82 15.87 9.47
N VAL A 357 -16.10 15.84 8.15
CA VAL A 357 -15.92 14.66 7.30
C VAL A 357 -14.66 14.79 6.47
N ALA A 358 -13.64 14.01 6.81
CA ALA A 358 -12.36 14.00 6.11
C ALA A 358 -12.38 12.98 4.95
N ILE A 359 -12.40 13.49 3.72
CA ILE A 359 -12.19 12.71 2.50
C ILE A 359 -10.97 13.23 1.74
N ARG A 360 -10.57 12.55 0.66
CA ARG A 360 -9.51 13.04 -0.24
C ARG A 360 -10.04 13.44 -1.60
N THR A 361 -9.38 14.41 -2.23
CA THR A 361 -9.76 14.93 -3.54
C THR A 361 -8.54 15.01 -4.46
N GLY A 362 -8.78 15.04 -5.78
CA GLY A 362 -7.75 15.16 -6.81
C GLY A 362 -7.45 13.83 -7.50
N ASP A 363 -6.21 13.66 -7.94
CA ASP A 363 -5.81 12.52 -8.78
C ASP A 363 -5.43 11.26 -8.00
N HIS A 364 -5.33 11.34 -6.67
CA HIS A 364 -4.90 10.24 -5.80
C HIS A 364 -3.56 9.61 -6.23
N CYS A 365 -2.65 10.41 -6.79
CA CYS A 365 -1.40 9.95 -7.39
C CYS A 365 -1.62 8.89 -8.49
N ALA A 366 -2.69 9.05 -9.28
CA ALA A 366 -3.07 8.20 -10.40
C ALA A 366 -3.55 9.06 -11.59
N GLN A 367 -2.80 10.13 -11.92
CA GLN A 367 -3.15 11.06 -13.01
C GLN A 367 -3.47 10.39 -14.36
N PRO A 368 -2.69 9.40 -14.85
CA PRO A 368 -3.02 8.72 -16.10
C PRO A 368 -4.38 8.04 -16.05
N LEU A 369 -4.74 7.45 -14.90
CA LEU A 369 -6.04 6.85 -14.68
C LEU A 369 -7.17 7.89 -14.76
N MET A 370 -7.02 9.05 -14.12
CA MET A 370 -8.03 10.12 -14.20
C MET A 370 -8.25 10.57 -15.64
N LYS A 371 -7.16 10.71 -16.40
CA LYS A 371 -7.22 11.04 -17.84
C LYS A 371 -7.93 9.94 -18.65
N ARG A 372 -7.65 8.66 -18.38
CA ARG A 372 -8.31 7.49 -19.01
C ARG A 372 -9.82 7.46 -18.73
N LEU A 373 -10.24 7.89 -17.54
CA LEU A 373 -11.64 7.95 -17.12
C LEU A 373 -12.35 9.25 -17.53
N GLY A 374 -11.63 10.20 -18.15
CA GLY A 374 -12.19 11.48 -18.60
C GLY A 374 -12.63 12.40 -17.47
N VAL A 375 -11.97 12.33 -16.30
CA VAL A 375 -12.29 13.16 -15.13
C VAL A 375 -11.08 14.00 -14.70
N PRO A 376 -11.27 15.21 -14.11
CA PRO A 376 -10.17 16.06 -13.63
C PRO A 376 -9.55 15.59 -12.30
N GLY A 377 -10.02 14.46 -11.77
CA GLY A 377 -9.80 13.99 -10.41
C GLY A 377 -11.14 13.49 -9.82
N THR A 378 -11.12 12.95 -8.61
CA THR A 378 -12.34 12.49 -7.92
C THR A 378 -12.34 12.90 -6.45
N ALA A 379 -13.51 12.95 -5.82
CA ALA A 379 -13.64 12.88 -4.38
C ALA A 379 -13.58 11.40 -3.96
N ARG A 380 -12.93 11.07 -2.85
CA ARG A 380 -12.70 9.70 -2.40
C ARG A 380 -12.92 9.57 -0.91
N ALA A 381 -13.98 8.87 -0.54
CA ALA A 381 -14.14 8.32 0.80
C ALA A 381 -13.56 6.91 0.81
N SER A 382 -12.70 6.61 1.77
CA SER A 382 -12.07 5.30 1.94
C SER A 382 -12.29 4.85 3.37
N PHE A 383 -12.92 3.70 3.52
CA PHE A 383 -13.33 3.10 4.78
C PHE A 383 -12.24 2.17 5.31
N SER A 384 -12.24 1.97 6.62
CA SER A 384 -11.39 1.01 7.33
C SER A 384 -12.20 0.35 8.45
N ILE A 385 -11.59 -0.63 9.11
CA ILE A 385 -12.18 -1.48 10.15
C ILE A 385 -12.77 -0.72 11.35
N TYR A 386 -12.31 0.50 11.62
CA TYR A 386 -12.86 1.34 12.69
C TYR A 386 -14.00 2.24 12.22
N ASN A 387 -14.30 2.35 10.92
CA ASN A 387 -15.42 3.17 10.48
C ASN A 387 -16.77 2.49 10.77
N THR A 388 -17.84 3.28 10.87
CA THR A 388 -19.19 2.78 11.20
C THR A 388 -20.21 3.07 10.11
N LEU A 389 -21.33 2.34 10.10
CA LEU A 389 -22.46 2.65 9.22
C LEU A 389 -23.03 4.06 9.49
N ASP A 390 -23.04 4.49 10.76
CA ASP A 390 -23.46 5.86 11.12
C ASP A 390 -22.55 6.93 10.51
N GLU A 391 -21.25 6.65 10.37
CA GLU A 391 -20.30 7.54 9.68
C GLU A 391 -20.54 7.57 8.17
N VAL A 392 -20.95 6.44 7.57
CA VAL A 392 -21.39 6.41 6.15
C VAL A 392 -22.63 7.29 5.98
N ASP A 393 -23.64 7.14 6.84
CA ASP A 393 -24.83 7.99 6.78
C ASP A 393 -24.50 9.46 7.06
N ALA A 394 -23.57 9.75 7.97
CA ALA A 394 -23.11 11.11 8.26
C ALA A 394 -22.41 11.74 7.05
N PHE A 395 -21.60 10.97 6.32
CA PHE A 395 -20.98 11.39 5.08
C PHE A 395 -22.03 11.79 4.04
N PHE A 396 -23.07 10.97 3.81
CA PHE A 396 -24.12 11.31 2.83
C PHE A 396 -25.01 12.48 3.27
N ARG A 397 -25.28 12.65 4.57
CA ARG A 397 -25.94 13.87 5.09
C ARG A 397 -25.09 15.12 4.83
N ALA A 398 -23.77 15.03 5.04
CA ALA A 398 -22.85 16.14 4.77
C ALA A 398 -22.74 16.43 3.27
N LEU A 399 -22.79 15.40 2.43
CA LEU A 399 -22.79 15.51 0.97
C LEU A 399 -24.06 16.18 0.44
N ALA A 400 -25.24 15.87 1.01
CA ALA A 400 -26.50 16.54 0.68
C ALA A 400 -26.39 18.05 0.90
N LYS A 401 -25.88 18.46 2.06
CA LYS A 401 -25.63 19.88 2.34
C LYS A 401 -24.60 20.50 1.39
N ALA A 402 -23.55 19.76 1.02
CA ALA A 402 -22.55 20.25 0.08
C ALA A 402 -23.13 20.46 -1.32
N ARG A 403 -24.00 19.55 -1.78
CA ARG A 403 -24.73 19.71 -3.05
C ARG A 403 -25.56 20.99 -3.04
N ASP A 404 -26.39 21.19 -2.01
CA ASP A 404 -27.26 22.37 -1.92
C ASP A 404 -26.49 23.72 -1.85
N MET A 405 -25.19 23.68 -1.55
CA MET A 405 -24.32 24.86 -1.52
C MET A 405 -23.54 25.11 -2.82
N LEU A 406 -23.31 24.05 -3.62
CA LEU A 406 -22.44 24.08 -4.81
C LEU A 406 -23.21 24.06 -6.13
N VAL A 407 -24.41 23.50 -6.10
CA VAL A 407 -25.29 23.24 -7.26
C VAL A 407 -26.62 23.90 -6.99
#